data_AF-A0A4Z0NLD5-F1
#
_entry.id   AF-A0A4Z0NLD5-F1
#
_cell.length_a   1.000
_cell.length_b   1.000
_cell.length_c   1.000
_cell.angle_alpha   90.00
_cell.angle_beta   90.00
_cell.angle_gamma   90.00
#
_symmetry.space_group_name_H-M   'P 1'
#
loop_
_entity.id
_entity.type
_entity.pdbx_description
1 polymer ?
#
loop_
_entity_poly.entity_id
_entity_poly.type
_entity_poly.pdbx_seq_one_letter_code
_entity_poly.pdbx_strand_id
1 'polypeptide(L)'
;MTVRRSIVKPGLRLAALALAAGLLGGPAGAQPAQDGAATAALPSQPDALVAYVTTALREHDLSAFERLVNWTGTRAQRKRLTLYQIRSGFGRAIKAAALEPMPEDGLAEATSRGSLKANMPVTDRLRVTFDEQPVEGDAPPTSVFLIGREGGTYRIALLVPTGPPKGK
;
A
#
# COMPACT_ATOMS: atom_id res chain seq x y z
N MET A 1 -48.40 5.21 -40.98
CA MET A 1 -49.16 3.96 -40.88
C MET A 1 -48.75 3.26 -39.59
N THR A 2 -49.72 3.13 -38.70
CA THR A 2 -49.70 2.49 -37.38
C THR A 2 -49.61 0.96 -37.51
N VAL A 3 -49.34 0.27 -36.39
CA VAL A 3 -49.70 -1.13 -35.99
C VAL A 3 -48.47 -2.03 -35.82
N ARG A 4 -48.26 -2.82 -34.76
CA ARG A 4 -48.87 -3.03 -33.42
C ARG A 4 -47.87 -3.85 -32.59
N ARG A 5 -47.98 -3.74 -31.26
CA ARG A 5 -47.38 -4.61 -30.23
C ARG A 5 -47.73 -6.09 -30.45
N SER A 6 -46.90 -7.01 -29.95
CA SER A 6 -47.43 -8.20 -29.27
C SER A 6 -46.49 -8.71 -28.19
N ILE A 7 -47.00 -8.66 -26.95
CA ILE A 7 -46.49 -9.28 -25.74
C ILE A 7 -47.14 -10.66 -25.66
N VAL A 8 -46.37 -11.73 -25.45
CA VAL A 8 -46.92 -12.97 -24.88
C VAL A 8 -45.87 -13.72 -24.05
N LYS A 9 -46.06 -13.72 -22.72
CA LYS A 9 -45.88 -14.90 -21.84
C LYS A 9 -47.32 -15.38 -21.56
N PRO A 10 -47.62 -16.69 -21.44
CA PRO A 10 -47.33 -17.41 -20.20
C PRO A 10 -47.09 -18.93 -20.35
N GLY A 11 -46.46 -19.51 -19.33
CA GLY A 11 -46.30 -20.95 -19.17
C GLY A 11 -46.15 -21.29 -17.70
N LEU A 12 -47.23 -21.06 -16.95
CA LEU A 12 -47.40 -21.46 -15.56
C LEU A 12 -47.63 -22.98 -15.52
N ARG A 13 -46.77 -23.76 -14.86
CA ARG A 13 -47.14 -25.09 -14.38
C ARG A 13 -46.87 -25.22 -12.88
N LEU A 14 -48.00 -25.36 -12.19
CA LEU A 14 -48.26 -26.01 -10.90
C LEU A 14 -47.08 -26.84 -10.37
N ALA A 15 -46.54 -26.46 -9.22
CA ALA A 15 -47.02 -26.81 -7.87
C ALA A 15 -46.77 -28.29 -7.53
N ALA A 16 -45.75 -28.51 -6.71
CA ALA A 16 -45.69 -29.63 -5.79
C ALA A 16 -45.42 -29.05 -4.41
N LEU A 17 -46.46 -29.10 -3.56
CA LEU A 17 -46.37 -28.93 -2.12
C LEU A 17 -45.41 -29.97 -1.56
N ALA A 18 -44.42 -29.53 -0.79
CA ALA A 18 -43.83 -30.34 0.27
C ALA A 18 -43.79 -29.46 1.53
N LEU A 19 -44.87 -29.56 2.30
CA LEU A 19 -45.00 -28.99 3.63
C LEU A 19 -44.24 -29.90 4.60
N ALA A 20 -42.99 -29.59 4.91
CA ALA A 20 -42.26 -30.25 5.99
C ALA A 20 -42.18 -29.28 7.17
N ALA A 21 -43.10 -29.47 8.11
CA ALA A 21 -43.06 -28.85 9.42
C ALA A 21 -41.88 -29.45 10.22
N GLY A 22 -40.89 -28.60 10.50
CA GLY A 22 -39.79 -28.88 11.41
C GLY A 22 -39.49 -27.64 12.24
N LEU A 23 -40.34 -27.37 13.24
CA LEU A 23 -40.08 -26.39 14.29
C LEU A 23 -39.09 -27.00 15.28
N LEU A 24 -37.80 -26.73 15.10
CA LEU A 24 -36.79 -26.83 16.15
C LEU A 24 -35.84 -25.64 15.98
N GLY A 25 -35.73 -24.85 17.05
CA GLY A 25 -35.09 -23.54 17.04
C GLY A 25 -33.60 -23.53 16.75
N GLY A 26 -33.16 -22.42 16.17
CA GLY A 26 -31.77 -21.99 16.10
C GLY A 26 -31.76 -20.55 15.57
N PRO A 27 -31.03 -19.62 16.20
CA PRO A 27 -31.03 -18.22 15.77
C PRO A 27 -30.49 -18.15 14.35
N ALA A 28 -31.28 -17.56 13.46
CA ALA A 28 -30.87 -17.24 12.11
C ALA A 28 -29.57 -16.44 12.19
N GLY A 29 -28.49 -17.06 11.74
CA GLY A 29 -27.18 -16.45 11.63
C GLY A 29 -27.31 -15.17 10.81
N ALA A 30 -27.09 -14.04 11.46
CA ALA A 30 -26.74 -12.81 10.80
C ALA A 30 -25.56 -13.13 9.87
N GLN A 31 -25.79 -13.11 8.56
CA GLN A 31 -24.70 -13.02 7.60
C GLN A 31 -23.93 -11.74 7.95
N PRO A 32 -22.64 -11.82 8.32
CA PRO A 32 -21.86 -10.61 8.45
C PRO A 32 -21.77 -9.99 7.06
N ALA A 33 -22.23 -8.75 6.95
CA ALA A 33 -21.90 -7.88 5.84
C ALA A 33 -20.37 -7.75 5.77
N GLN A 34 -19.73 -8.58 4.94
CA GLN A 34 -18.35 -8.38 4.54
C GLN A 34 -18.34 -7.29 3.47
N ASP A 35 -18.50 -6.04 3.88
CA ASP A 35 -18.14 -4.87 3.08
C ASP A 35 -17.72 -3.72 4.00
N GLY A 36 -16.84 -4.05 4.95
CA GLY A 36 -15.86 -3.10 5.44
C GLY A 36 -14.56 -3.45 4.76
N ALA A 37 -14.05 -2.58 3.89
CA ALA A 37 -12.67 -2.68 3.41
C ALA A 37 -11.77 -2.80 4.64
N ALA A 38 -11.34 -4.03 4.95
CA ALA A 38 -10.46 -4.29 6.06
C ALA A 38 -9.18 -3.51 5.77
N THR A 39 -8.97 -2.41 6.48
CA THR A 39 -7.74 -1.63 6.41
C THR A 39 -6.60 -2.60 6.69
N ALA A 40 -5.91 -3.05 5.64
CA ALA A 40 -4.88 -4.08 5.79
C ALA A 40 -3.87 -3.60 6.83
N ALA A 41 -3.62 -4.45 7.83
CA ALA A 41 -2.71 -4.13 8.92
C ALA A 41 -1.31 -3.86 8.37
N LEU A 42 -0.59 -2.93 9.00
CA LEU A 42 0.79 -2.64 8.63
C LEU A 42 1.71 -3.82 9.00
N PRO A 43 2.75 -4.08 8.19
CA PRO A 43 3.63 -5.23 8.40
C PRO A 43 4.46 -5.06 9.67
N SER A 44 4.55 -6.10 10.51
CA SER A 44 5.39 -6.14 11.72
C SER A 44 6.61 -7.06 11.60
N GLN A 45 6.65 -7.92 10.57
CA GLN A 45 7.75 -8.84 10.29
C GLN A 45 8.54 -8.41 9.04
N PRO A 46 9.86 -8.66 8.97
CA PRO A 46 10.70 -8.26 7.84
C PRO A 46 10.17 -8.78 6.49
N ASP A 47 9.87 -10.07 6.39
CA ASP A 47 9.39 -10.69 5.15
C ASP A 47 8.01 -10.14 4.75
N ALA A 48 7.16 -9.84 5.75
CA ALA A 48 5.87 -9.21 5.51
C ALA A 48 6.02 -7.79 4.96
N LEU A 49 7.03 -7.02 5.37
CA LEU A 49 7.32 -5.71 4.81
C LEU A 49 7.77 -5.81 3.34
N VAL A 50 8.67 -6.74 3.03
CA VAL A 50 9.13 -6.98 1.65
C VAL A 50 7.96 -7.39 0.76
N ALA A 51 7.13 -8.33 1.23
CA ALA A 51 5.93 -8.78 0.52
C ALA A 51 4.92 -7.64 0.33
N TYR A 52 4.69 -6.83 1.36
CA TYR A 52 3.77 -5.69 1.31
C TYR A 52 4.20 -4.68 0.25
N VAL A 53 5.48 -4.29 0.24
CA VAL A 53 5.99 -3.28 -0.70
C VAL A 53 6.06 -3.82 -2.12
N THR A 54 6.52 -5.06 -2.32
CA THR A 54 6.59 -5.66 -3.66
C THR A 54 5.19 -5.86 -4.27
N THR A 55 4.21 -6.26 -3.47
CA THR A 55 2.80 -6.35 -3.90
C THR A 55 2.27 -4.96 -4.24
N ALA A 56 2.48 -3.95 -3.40
CA ALA A 56 2.01 -2.60 -3.67
C ALA A 56 2.63 -2.00 -4.95
N LEU A 57 3.89 -2.28 -5.25
CA LEU A 57 4.55 -1.85 -6.49
C LEU A 57 3.97 -2.54 -7.74
N ARG A 58 3.68 -3.85 -7.65
CA ARG A 58 3.11 -4.64 -8.75
C ARG A 58 1.66 -4.26 -9.05
N GLU A 59 0.86 -4.10 -8.00
CA GLU A 59 -0.58 -3.79 -8.09
C GLU A 59 -0.87 -2.29 -8.24
N HIS A 60 0.18 -1.46 -8.33
CA HIS A 60 0.07 0.01 -8.37
C HIS A 60 -0.71 0.59 -7.17
N ASP A 61 -0.64 -0.07 -6.01
CA ASP A 61 -1.39 0.30 -4.81
C ASP A 61 -0.70 1.48 -4.09
N LEU A 62 -1.03 2.68 -4.55
CA LEU A 62 -0.59 3.91 -3.90
C LEU A 62 -1.12 4.03 -2.46
N SER A 63 -2.32 3.54 -2.20
CA SER A 63 -2.95 3.63 -0.88
C SER A 63 -2.20 2.79 0.16
N ALA A 64 -1.65 1.63 -0.25
CA ALA A 64 -0.76 0.84 0.59
C ALA A 64 0.50 1.62 0.98
N PHE A 65 1.12 2.33 0.05
CA PHE A 65 2.27 3.20 0.33
C PHE A 65 1.90 4.39 1.21
N GLU A 66 0.77 5.05 0.94
CA GLU A 66 0.30 6.17 1.77
C GLU A 66 0.08 5.76 3.23
N ARG A 67 -0.39 4.53 3.46
CA ARG A 67 -0.49 3.96 4.81
C ARG A 67 0.85 3.60 5.42
N LEU A 68 1.81 3.13 4.63
CA LEU A 68 3.12 2.68 5.13
C LEU A 68 4.05 3.84 5.47
N VAL A 69 3.94 4.97 4.77
CA VAL A 69 4.79 6.14 4.98
C VAL A 69 4.39 6.90 6.25
N ASN A 70 5.39 7.23 7.08
CA ASN A 70 5.21 8.18 8.17
C ASN A 70 5.20 9.61 7.61
N TRP A 71 4.03 10.25 7.62
CA TRP A 71 3.86 11.62 7.10
C TRP A 71 4.12 12.71 8.15
N THR A 72 4.46 12.34 9.39
CA THR A 72 4.72 13.31 10.47
C THR A 72 5.81 14.30 10.07
N GLY A 73 5.54 15.60 10.29
CA GLY A 73 6.46 16.69 9.94
C GLY A 73 6.64 16.95 8.44
N THR A 74 5.88 16.28 7.57
CA THR A 74 6.01 16.42 6.11
C THR A 74 5.19 17.60 5.59
N ARG A 75 5.78 18.42 4.70
CA ARG A 75 5.08 19.50 3.98
C ARG A 75 4.36 18.96 2.73
N ALA A 76 3.31 19.65 2.28
CA ALA A 76 2.52 19.23 1.11
C ALA A 76 3.37 18.97 -0.15
N GLN A 77 4.36 19.82 -0.43
CA GLN A 77 5.27 19.64 -1.57
C GLN A 77 6.11 18.36 -1.44
N ARG A 78 6.66 18.07 -0.26
CA ARG A 78 7.42 16.83 -0.02
C ARG A 78 6.52 15.61 -0.18
N LYS A 79 5.29 15.63 0.35
CA LYS A 79 4.32 14.54 0.14
C LYS A 79 4.08 14.27 -1.35
N ARG A 80 3.85 15.31 -2.15
CA ARG A 80 3.66 15.18 -3.60
C ARG A 80 4.88 14.55 -4.29
N LEU A 81 6.09 15.02 -3.97
CA LEU A 81 7.33 14.49 -4.53
C LEU A 81 7.56 13.03 -4.14
N THR A 82 7.35 12.66 -2.87
CA THR A 82 7.47 11.28 -2.40
C THR A 82 6.50 10.36 -3.13
N LEU A 83 5.24 10.76 -3.28
CA LEU A 83 4.25 9.95 -4.01
C LEU A 83 4.58 9.86 -5.51
N TYR A 84 5.14 10.91 -6.10
CA TYR A 84 5.63 10.85 -7.49
C TYR A 84 6.78 9.85 -7.63
N GLN A 85 7.76 9.87 -6.71
CA GLN A 85 8.87 8.92 -6.69
C GLN A 85 8.36 7.48 -6.53
N ILE A 86 7.42 7.24 -5.61
CA ILE A 86 6.81 5.91 -5.44
C ILE A 86 6.13 5.43 -6.73
N ARG A 87 5.35 6.29 -7.38
CA ARG A 87 4.69 5.95 -8.66
C ARG A 87 5.68 5.61 -9.77
N SER A 88 6.88 6.19 -9.76
CA SER A 88 7.92 5.82 -10.73
C SER A 88 8.45 4.40 -10.56
N GLY A 89 8.13 3.73 -9.46
CA GLY A 89 8.42 2.31 -9.23
C GLY A 89 7.33 1.35 -9.74
N PHE A 90 6.13 1.85 -10.06
CA PHE A 90 4.96 1.04 -10.36
C PHE A 90 5.06 0.32 -11.71
N GLY A 91 4.67 -0.96 -11.72
CA GLY A 91 4.63 -1.80 -12.92
C GLY A 91 6.00 -2.25 -13.42
N ARG A 92 7.08 -1.80 -12.78
CA ARG A 92 8.44 -2.21 -13.11
C ARG A 92 8.69 -3.62 -12.61
N ALA A 93 9.30 -4.46 -13.45
CA ALA A 93 9.68 -5.81 -13.06
C ALA A 93 10.69 -5.73 -11.90
N ILE A 94 10.45 -6.50 -10.84
CA ILE A 94 11.31 -6.50 -9.65
C ILE A 94 12.23 -7.71 -9.74
N LYS A 95 13.55 -7.47 -9.79
CA LYS A 95 14.59 -8.50 -9.75
C LYS A 95 14.81 -9.02 -8.34
N ALA A 96 14.89 -8.11 -7.37
CA ALA A 96 15.13 -8.44 -5.97
C ALA A 96 14.55 -7.36 -5.05
N ALA A 97 14.11 -7.76 -3.86
CA ALA A 97 13.76 -6.84 -2.78
C ALA A 97 14.22 -7.42 -1.44
N ALA A 98 14.90 -6.61 -0.63
CA ALA A 98 15.47 -7.07 0.64
C ALA A 98 15.48 -5.94 1.69
N LEU A 99 15.16 -6.30 2.92
CA LEU A 99 15.38 -5.44 4.09
C LEU A 99 16.82 -5.66 4.58
N GLU A 100 17.60 -4.59 4.61
CA GLU A 100 19.00 -4.60 5.02
C GLU A 100 19.19 -3.67 6.22
N PRO A 101 20.13 -3.95 7.13
CA PRO A 101 20.51 -2.99 8.16
C PRO A 101 20.92 -1.65 7.54
N MET A 102 20.53 -0.55 8.16
CA MET A 102 21.00 0.76 7.73
C MET A 102 22.50 0.89 8.05
N PRO A 103 23.35 1.30 7.09
CA PRO A 103 24.76 1.59 7.39
C PRO A 103 24.87 2.67 8.47
N GLU A 104 25.92 2.59 9.30
CA GLU A 104 26.16 3.51 10.42
C GLU A 104 26.12 4.99 9.96
N ASP A 105 26.79 5.30 8.86
CA ASP A 105 26.82 6.65 8.26
C ASP A 105 25.74 6.86 7.18
N GLY A 106 24.76 5.97 7.06
CA GLY A 106 23.82 5.96 5.93
C GLY A 106 22.93 7.20 5.82
N LEU A 107 22.84 8.02 6.88
CA LEU A 107 22.14 9.30 6.87
C LEU A 107 23.08 10.52 6.90
N ALA A 108 24.38 10.32 7.13
CA ALA A 108 25.33 11.38 7.47
C ALA A 108 25.38 12.47 6.41
N GLU A 109 25.45 12.11 5.13
CA GLU A 109 25.46 13.08 4.03
C GLU A 109 24.19 13.93 4.02
N ALA A 110 23.02 13.28 4.11
CA ALA A 110 21.73 13.93 4.03
C ALA A 110 21.44 14.85 5.22
N THR A 111 22.00 14.53 6.39
CA THR A 111 21.83 15.33 7.62
C THR A 111 22.98 16.28 7.91
N SER A 112 24.11 16.19 7.19
CA SER A 112 25.34 16.95 7.43
C SER A 112 25.13 18.47 7.54
N ARG A 113 24.22 19.02 6.72
CA ARG A 113 23.88 20.45 6.69
C ARG A 113 22.95 20.89 7.83
N GLY A 114 22.49 19.98 8.67
CA GLY A 114 21.57 20.25 9.78
C GLY A 114 20.16 20.72 9.39
N SER A 115 19.86 20.79 8.08
CA SER A 115 18.58 21.30 7.56
C SER A 115 17.50 20.23 7.44
N LEU A 116 17.89 18.96 7.50
CA LEU A 116 17.01 17.80 7.39
C LEU A 116 17.27 16.83 8.56
N LYS A 117 16.21 16.14 8.98
CA LYS A 117 16.27 15.00 9.91
C LYS A 117 15.31 13.92 9.47
N ALA A 118 15.56 12.67 9.85
CA ALA A 118 14.55 11.64 9.76
C ALA A 118 13.38 11.97 10.70
N ASN A 119 12.14 11.74 10.26
CA ASN A 119 10.95 11.98 11.08
C ASN A 119 10.62 10.86 12.06
N MET A 120 11.40 9.79 12.06
CA MET A 120 11.41 8.71 13.03
C MET A 120 12.79 8.03 13.02
N PRO A 121 13.16 7.25 14.06
CA PRO A 121 14.38 6.45 14.04
C PRO A 121 14.41 5.48 12.86
N VAL A 122 15.50 5.48 12.10
CA VAL A 122 15.75 4.57 10.97
C VAL A 122 16.69 3.48 11.44
N THR A 123 16.26 2.22 11.31
CA THR A 123 17.03 1.04 11.70
C THR A 123 17.51 0.24 10.50
N ASP A 124 16.71 0.27 9.43
CA ASP A 124 16.89 -0.56 8.25
C ASP A 124 16.69 0.28 6.98
N ARG A 125 17.09 -0.29 5.85
CA ARG A 125 16.70 0.18 4.52
C ARG A 125 16.07 -0.96 3.75
N LEU A 126 14.96 -0.70 3.08
CA LEU A 126 14.38 -1.63 2.12
C LEU A 126 14.90 -1.26 0.74
N ARG A 127 15.69 -2.16 0.15
CA ARG A 127 16.21 -2.02 -1.21
C ARG A 127 15.34 -2.82 -2.17
N VAL A 128 14.88 -2.18 -3.24
CA VAL A 128 14.16 -2.82 -4.35
C VAL A 128 14.94 -2.58 -5.62
N THR A 129 15.46 -3.64 -6.22
CA THR A 129 16.20 -3.63 -7.49
C THR A 129 15.28 -4.06 -8.61
N PHE A 130 15.15 -3.24 -9.64
CA PHE A 130 14.33 -3.53 -10.81
C PHE A 130 15.09 -4.37 -11.84
N ASP A 131 14.37 -5.18 -12.61
CA ASP A 131 14.92 -6.04 -13.65
C ASP A 131 15.00 -5.29 -14.99
N GLU A 132 15.76 -4.21 -14.96
CA GLU A 132 16.03 -3.36 -16.13
C GLU A 132 17.53 -3.31 -16.37
N GLN A 133 17.91 -3.23 -17.65
CA GLN A 133 19.32 -3.07 -18.01
C GLN A 133 19.81 -1.73 -17.44
N PRO A 134 20.91 -1.72 -16.67
CA PRO A 134 21.55 -0.48 -16.26
C PRO A 134 21.90 0.36 -17.49
N VAL A 135 21.78 1.67 -17.37
CA VAL A 135 22.40 2.58 -18.34
C VAL A 135 23.91 2.47 -18.17
N GLU A 136 24.67 2.52 -19.27
CA GLU A 136 26.12 2.36 -19.24
C GLU A 136 26.76 3.38 -18.28
N GLY A 137 27.51 2.87 -17.29
CA GLY A 137 28.14 3.69 -16.25
C GLY A 137 27.29 3.95 -15.00
N ASP A 138 26.01 3.55 -14.98
CA ASP A 138 25.11 3.76 -13.85
C ASP A 138 24.93 2.50 -12.98
N ALA A 139 24.56 2.73 -11.71
CA ALA A 139 24.14 1.67 -10.81
C ALA A 139 22.82 1.02 -11.29
N PRO A 140 22.55 -0.25 -10.91
CA PRO A 140 21.27 -0.88 -11.22
C PRO A 140 20.09 -0.03 -10.77
N PRO A 141 18.99 0.03 -11.54
CA PRO A 141 17.82 0.81 -11.19
C PRO A 141 17.26 0.32 -9.85
N THR A 142 17.41 1.14 -8.82
CA THR A 142 17.14 0.75 -7.43
C THR A 142 16.33 1.82 -6.73
N SER A 143 15.29 1.41 -6.01
CA SER A 143 14.61 2.23 -5.01
C SER A 143 15.09 1.83 -3.61
N VAL A 144 15.40 2.84 -2.79
CA VAL A 144 15.76 2.64 -1.38
C VAL A 144 14.77 3.40 -0.51
N PHE A 145 14.11 2.66 0.39
CA PHE A 145 13.22 3.23 1.38
C PHE A 145 13.89 3.19 2.75
N LEU A 146 13.84 4.31 3.47
CA LEU A 146 14.32 4.38 4.85
C LEU A 146 13.27 3.73 5.76
N ILE A 147 13.65 2.74 6.55
CA ILE A 147 12.72 1.94 7.34
C ILE A 147 12.99 2.12 8.83
N GLY A 148 11.92 2.32 9.58
CA GLY A 148 11.93 2.27 11.03
C GLY A 148 10.69 1.57 11.56
N ARG A 149 10.51 1.59 12.88
CA ARG A 149 9.35 1.01 13.54
C ARG A 149 8.57 2.05 14.36
N GLU A 150 7.25 1.96 14.30
CA GLU A 150 6.30 2.76 15.08
C GLU A 150 5.18 1.84 15.57
N GLY A 151 4.89 1.83 16.87
CA GLY A 151 3.85 0.97 17.44
C GLY A 151 4.03 -0.54 17.15
N GLY A 152 5.28 -1.01 17.02
CA GLY A 152 5.58 -2.42 16.71
C GLY A 152 5.42 -2.80 15.23
N THR A 153 5.12 -1.85 14.35
CA THR A 153 4.98 -2.07 12.91
C THR A 153 6.05 -1.31 12.13
N TYR A 154 6.41 -1.82 10.95
CA TYR A 154 7.33 -1.16 10.05
C TYR A 154 6.67 0.02 9.33
N ARG A 155 7.45 1.08 9.15
CA ARG A 155 7.04 2.32 8.49
C ARG A 155 8.17 2.84 7.61
N ILE A 156 7.81 3.53 6.53
CA ILE A 156 8.79 4.28 5.73
C ILE A 156 9.00 5.65 6.37
N ALA A 157 10.24 5.93 6.77
CA ALA A 157 10.67 7.21 7.28
C ALA A 157 10.92 8.21 6.14
N LEU A 158 10.79 9.50 6.44
CA LEU A 158 11.09 10.60 5.53
C LEU A 158 12.11 11.56 6.13
N LEU A 159 12.91 12.17 5.26
CA LEU A 159 13.73 13.32 5.60
C LEU A 159 12.91 14.60 5.54
N VAL A 160 12.72 15.22 6.70
CA VAL A 160 11.90 16.43 6.89
C VAL A 160 12.77 17.60 7.36
N PRO A 161 12.37 18.86 7.05
CA PRO A 161 13.10 20.04 7.52
C PRO A 161 13.18 20.14 9.04
N THR A 162 14.31 20.62 9.57
CA THR A 162 14.53 20.85 11.01
C THR A 162 14.04 22.22 11.50
N GLY A 163 13.83 23.18 10.59
CA GLY A 163 13.38 24.54 10.92
C GLY A 163 11.89 24.81 10.64
N PRO A 164 11.33 25.89 11.21
CA PRO A 164 9.95 26.30 10.98
C PRO A 164 9.67 26.49 9.47
N PRO A 165 8.41 26.33 9.01
CA PRO A 165 8.04 26.67 7.65
C PRO A 165 8.45 28.11 7.36
N LYS A 166 9.43 28.30 6.46
CA LYS A 166 9.74 29.64 5.94
C LYS A 166 8.46 30.15 5.27
N GLY A 167 7.98 31.31 5.72
CA GLY A 167 6.76 31.94 5.26
C GLY A 167 6.73 32.08 3.74
N LYS A 168 5.53 31.98 3.18
CA LYS A 168 5.26 32.12 1.74
C LYS A 168 5.65 33.50 1.23
#